data_AF-A0A6C0KQG9-F1
#
_entry.id   AF-A0A6C0KQG9-F1
#
_cell.length_a   1.000
_cell.length_b   1.000
_cell.length_c   1.000
_cell.angle_alpha   90.00
_cell.angle_beta   90.00
_cell.angle_gamma   90.00
#
_symmetry.space_group_name_H-M   'P 1'
#
loop_
_entity.id
_entity.type
_entity.pdbx_description
1 polymer ?
#
loop_
_entity_poly.entity_id
_entity_poly.type
_entity_poly.pdbx_seq_one_letter_code
_entity_poly.pdbx_strand_id
1 'polypeptide(L)'
;MEKDTFILSAKQIFSASKDDLNHILFQVSLKMFREQILNHLISRRNEDDYFNLDPFSRNTHFRDILETVRQDLNSSGWKTELSFNDTGLFIFKNEKPKTCW
;
A
#
# COMPACT_ATOMS: atom_id res chain seq x y z
N MET A 1 -4.12 -16.73 -17.27
CA MET A 1 -3.88 -16.84 -15.82
C MET A 1 -4.89 -15.92 -15.16
N GLU A 2 -6.10 -16.45 -14.94
CA GLU A 2 -7.20 -15.70 -14.32
C GLU A 2 -6.79 -15.36 -12.88
N LYS A 3 -6.83 -14.07 -12.54
CA LYS A 3 -6.70 -13.63 -11.16
C LYS A 3 -8.04 -13.90 -10.49
N ASP A 4 -8.22 -15.12 -10.00
CA ASP A 4 -9.34 -15.48 -9.14
C ASP A 4 -9.36 -14.53 -7.95
N THR A 5 -10.26 -13.56 -8.02
CA THR A 5 -10.57 -12.71 -6.88
C THR A 5 -11.45 -13.56 -5.98
N PHE A 6 -10.82 -14.34 -5.11
CA PHE A 6 -11.50 -15.22 -4.17
C PHE A 6 -12.20 -14.35 -3.11
N ILE A 7 -13.48 -14.07 -3.32
CA ILE A 7 -14.33 -13.47 -2.28
C ILE A 7 -14.72 -14.59 -1.32
N LEU A 8 -13.96 -14.75 -0.24
CA LEU A 8 -14.30 -15.66 0.84
C LEU A 8 -15.56 -15.16 1.56
N SER A 9 -16.52 -16.05 1.78
CA SER A 9 -17.68 -15.75 2.63
C SER A 9 -17.26 -15.57 4.09
N ALA A 10 -18.03 -14.80 4.87
CA ALA A 10 -17.76 -14.60 6.30
C ALA A 10 -17.66 -15.93 7.07
N LYS A 11 -18.46 -16.92 6.68
CA LYS A 11 -18.42 -18.27 7.27
C LYS A 11 -17.08 -18.98 7.02
N GLN A 12 -16.51 -18.83 5.82
CA GLN A 12 -15.21 -19.42 5.48
C GLN A 12 -14.07 -18.73 6.22
N ILE A 13 -14.14 -17.41 6.41
CA ILE A 13 -13.15 -16.65 7.18
C ILE A 13 -13.12 -17.14 8.63
N PHE A 14 -14.28 -17.21 9.30
CA PHE A 14 -14.31 -17.60 10.72
C PHE A 14 -13.99 -19.07 10.98
N SER A 15 -13.98 -19.92 9.95
CA SER A 15 -13.55 -21.32 10.05
C SER A 15 -12.10 -21.55 9.63
N ALA A 16 -11.40 -20.53 9.13
CA ALA A 16 -10.07 -20.67 8.56
C ALA A 16 -9.00 -20.86 9.65
N SER A 17 -7.86 -21.45 9.27
CA SER A 17 -6.72 -21.56 10.18
C SER A 17 -6.13 -20.18 10.50
N LYS A 18 -5.32 -20.07 11.57
CA LYS A 18 -4.66 -18.81 11.91
C LYS A 18 -3.74 -18.31 10.78
N ASP A 19 -3.07 -19.21 10.09
CA ASP A 19 -2.18 -18.86 8.98
C ASP A 19 -2.97 -18.35 7.77
N ASP A 20 -4.10 -19.01 7.47
CA ASP A 20 -5.03 -18.54 6.44
C ASP A 20 -5.61 -17.17 6.80
N LEU A 21 -5.98 -16.95 8.06
CA LEU A 21 -6.47 -15.66 8.55
C LEU A 21 -5.43 -14.54 8.41
N ASN A 22 -4.16 -14.83 8.72
CA ASN A 22 -3.06 -13.88 8.51
C ASN A 22 -2.88 -13.57 7.02
N HIS A 23 -2.96 -14.59 6.15
CA HIS A 23 -2.89 -14.39 4.70
C HIS A 23 -4.06 -13.54 4.19
N ILE A 24 -5.30 -13.81 4.64
CA ILE A 24 -6.48 -13.02 4.30
C ILE A 24 -6.31 -11.57 4.77
N LEU A 25 -5.86 -11.37 6.01
CA LEU A 25 -5.62 -10.04 6.56
C LEU A 25 -4.57 -9.28 5.73
N PHE A 26 -3.49 -9.94 5.33
CA PHE A 26 -2.50 -9.37 4.43
C PHE A 26 -3.13 -8.90 3.11
N GLN A 27 -3.89 -9.76 2.43
CA GLN A 27 -4.51 -9.43 1.15
C GLN A 27 -5.52 -8.28 1.26
N VAL A 28 -6.36 -8.29 2.30
CA VAL A 28 -7.32 -7.21 2.56
C VAL A 28 -6.59 -5.89 2.83
N SER A 29 -5.57 -5.92 3.67
CA SER A 29 -4.78 -4.74 4.01
C SER A 29 -4.04 -4.18 2.79
N LEU A 30 -3.46 -5.06 1.97
CA LEU A 30 -2.80 -4.70 0.72
C LEU A 30 -3.77 -4.03 -0.26
N LYS A 31 -4.99 -4.58 -0.42
CA LYS A 31 -6.03 -3.98 -1.25
C LYS A 31 -6.40 -2.59 -0.76
N MET A 32 -6.70 -2.43 0.53
CA MET A 32 -7.06 -1.14 1.12
C MET A 32 -5.94 -0.11 0.96
N PHE A 33 -4.68 -0.53 1.13
CA PHE A 33 -3.54 0.35 0.95
C PHE A 33 -3.40 0.81 -0.50
N ARG A 34 -3.52 -0.10 -1.48
CA ARG A 34 -3.53 0.24 -2.91
C ARG A 34 -4.63 1.23 -3.27
N GLU A 35 -5.84 1.05 -2.74
CA GLU A 35 -6.96 1.99 -2.95
C GLU A 35 -6.64 3.39 -2.39
N GLN A 36 -6.03 3.48 -1.20
CA GLN A 36 -5.65 4.78 -0.63
C GLN A 36 -4.53 5.46 -1.40
N ILE A 37 -3.51 4.70 -1.86
CA ILE A 37 -2.47 5.23 -2.74
C ILE A 37 -3.07 5.72 -4.06
N LEU A 38 -3.97 4.96 -4.68
CA LEU A 38 -4.62 5.36 -5.92
C LEU A 38 -5.42 6.65 -5.73
N ASN A 39 -6.22 6.74 -4.67
CA ASN A 39 -6.98 7.93 -4.34
C ASN A 39 -6.06 9.13 -4.11
N HIS A 40 -4.93 8.91 -3.45
CA HIS A 40 -3.91 9.93 -3.25
C HIS A 40 -3.30 10.42 -4.56
N LEU A 41 -2.94 9.51 -5.46
CA LEU A 41 -2.41 9.86 -6.79
C LEU A 41 -3.43 10.62 -7.65
N ILE A 42 -4.72 10.25 -7.58
CA ILE A 42 -5.79 10.92 -8.35
C ILE A 42 -6.16 12.28 -7.75
N SER A 43 -6.22 12.37 -6.43
CA SER A 43 -6.67 13.60 -5.73
C SER A 43 -5.61 14.69 -5.71
N ARG A 44 -4.35 14.36 -5.97
CA ARG A 44 -3.26 15.34 -5.97
C ARG A 44 -3.42 16.39 -7.05
N ARG A 45 -3.62 17.63 -6.57
CA ARG A 45 -3.34 18.86 -7.32
C ARG A 45 -1.90 19.35 -7.13
N ASN A 46 -1.17 18.83 -6.15
CA ASN A 46 0.19 19.23 -5.81
C ASN A 46 1.12 18.01 -5.75
N GLU A 47 2.16 18.02 -6.56
CA GLU A 47 3.12 16.92 -6.70
C GLU A 47 4.09 16.82 -5.50
N ASP A 48 4.22 17.90 -4.72
CA ASP A 48 5.18 18.01 -3.60
C ASP A 48 4.70 17.43 -2.27
N ASP A 49 3.46 16.94 -2.21
CA ASP A 49 2.93 16.35 -0.98
C ASP A 49 3.57 14.96 -0.73
N TYR A 50 3.33 14.33 0.41
CA TYR A 50 3.64 12.90 0.65
C TYR A 50 2.37 12.12 1.03
N PHE A 51 2.39 10.80 0.91
CA PHE A 51 1.34 9.94 1.46
C PHE A 51 1.69 9.62 2.91
N ASN A 52 0.80 9.96 3.84
CA ASN A 52 1.02 9.69 5.26
C ASN A 52 0.85 8.20 5.57
N LEU A 53 1.92 7.58 6.05
CA LEU A 53 2.00 6.16 6.40
C LEU A 53 1.65 5.89 7.88
N ASP A 54 1.63 6.91 8.75
CA ASP A 54 1.36 6.75 10.18
C ASP A 54 0.09 5.95 10.50
N PRO A 55 -1.06 6.18 9.80
CA PRO A 55 -2.27 5.42 10.06
C PRO A 55 -2.12 3.90 9.87
N PHE A 56 -1.13 3.47 9.08
CA PHE A 56 -0.89 2.07 8.74
C PHE A 56 0.20 1.41 9.58
N SER A 57 0.96 2.20 10.34
CA SER A 57 2.09 1.73 11.17
C SER A 57 1.72 0.63 12.16
N ARG A 58 0.44 0.52 12.55
CA ARG A 58 -0.08 -0.49 13.47
C ARG A 58 -0.42 -1.83 12.80
N ASN A 59 -0.41 -1.90 11.47
CA ASN A 59 -0.66 -3.15 10.76
C ASN A 59 0.59 -4.05 10.85
N THR A 60 0.42 -5.28 11.33
CA THR A 60 1.52 -6.23 11.53
C THR A 60 2.27 -6.59 10.24
N HIS A 61 1.61 -6.43 9.09
CA HIS A 61 2.20 -6.67 7.76
C HIS A 61 2.55 -5.38 7.02
N PHE A 62 2.54 -4.23 7.70
CA PHE A 62 2.69 -2.92 7.05
C PHE A 62 3.94 -2.83 6.17
N ARG A 63 5.09 -3.29 6.66
CA ARG A 63 6.37 -3.22 5.91
C ARG A 63 6.32 -4.04 4.63
N ASP A 64 5.78 -5.26 4.68
CA ASP A 64 5.63 -6.13 3.50
C ASP A 64 4.63 -5.55 2.49
N ILE A 65 3.53 -4.98 2.98
CA ILE A 65 2.52 -4.31 2.15
C ILE A 65 3.13 -3.09 1.45
N LEU A 66 3.84 -2.24 2.20
CA LEU A 66 4.50 -1.05 1.68
C LEU A 66 5.49 -1.42 0.58
N GLU A 67 6.34 -2.42 0.82
CA GLU A 67 7.32 -2.86 -0.16
C GLU A 67 6.65 -3.43 -1.42
N THR A 68 5.61 -4.26 -1.26
CA THR A 68 4.82 -4.78 -2.39
C THR A 68 4.26 -3.65 -3.25
N VAL A 69 3.69 -2.62 -2.63
CA VAL A 69 3.10 -1.49 -3.36
C VAL A 69 4.16 -0.60 -3.99
N ARG A 70 5.33 -0.41 -3.35
CA ARG A 70 6.46 0.29 -3.98
C ARG A 70 6.95 -0.45 -5.22
N GLN A 71 7.03 -1.78 -5.18
CA GLN A 71 7.38 -2.59 -6.34
C GLN A 71 6.35 -2.48 -7.48
N ASP A 72 5.05 -2.51 -7.15
CA ASP A 72 3.97 -2.30 -8.13
C ASP A 72 4.07 -0.92 -8.81
N LEU A 73 4.31 0.13 -8.03
CA LEU A 73 4.47 1.51 -8.50
C LEU A 73 5.71 1.63 -9.39
N ASN A 74 6.86 1.08 -8.95
CA ASN A 74 8.11 1.07 -9.71
C ASN A 74 7.96 0.33 -11.05
N SER A 75 7.28 -0.81 -11.04
CA SER A 75 6.97 -1.59 -12.27
C SER A 75 6.07 -0.81 -13.24
N SER A 76 5.29 0.15 -12.73
CA SER A 76 4.44 1.06 -13.51
C SER A 76 5.16 2.38 -13.86
N GLY A 77 6.48 2.45 -13.67
CA GLY A 77 7.32 3.60 -13.99
C GLY A 77 7.13 4.80 -13.06
N TRP A 78 6.63 4.60 -11.85
CA TRP A 78 6.70 5.60 -10.78
C TRP A 78 7.97 5.40 -9.96
N LYS A 79 8.42 6.44 -9.27
CA LYS A 79 9.50 6.37 -8.29
C LYS A 79 8.90 6.59 -6.91
N THR A 80 9.48 5.94 -5.91
CA THR A 80 9.02 6.03 -4.52
C THR A 80 10.16 6.26 -3.57
N GLU A 81 9.97 7.16 -2.61
CA GLU A 81 10.96 7.50 -1.59
C GLU A 81 10.30 7.63 -0.22
N LEU A 82 10.94 7.09 0.82
CA LEU A 82 10.51 7.26 2.20
C LEU A 82 11.20 8.47 2.82
N SER A 83 10.47 9.19 3.67
CA SER A 83 10.97 10.35 4.40
C SER A 83 10.29 10.44 5.77
N PHE A 84 10.69 11.40 6.59
CA PHE A 84 10.14 11.63 7.92
C PHE A 84 10.20 10.37 8.82
N ASN A 85 11.34 9.68 8.88
CA ASN A 85 11.50 8.41 9.61
C ASN A 85 10.52 7.32 9.13
N ASP A 86 10.41 7.15 7.81
CA ASP A 86 9.51 6.19 7.14
C ASP A 86 8.01 6.43 7.34
N THR A 87 7.62 7.61 7.81
CA THR A 87 6.20 7.97 8.00
C THR A 87 5.60 8.68 6.77
N GLY A 88 6.44 9.17 5.86
CA GLY A 88 5.99 9.76 4.60
C GLY A 88 6.47 8.98 3.38
N LEU A 89 5.54 8.63 2.48
CA LEU A 89 5.85 8.05 1.18
C LEU A 89 5.65 9.08 0.07
N PHE A 90 6.74 9.51 -0.54
CA PHE A 90 6.71 10.32 -1.75
C PHE A 90 6.58 9.41 -2.97
N ILE A 91 5.72 9.80 -3.92
CA ILE A 91 5.47 9.08 -5.17
C ILE A 91 5.52 10.09 -6.31
N PHE A 92 6.42 9.90 -7.27
CA PHE A 92 6.70 10.88 -8.32
C PHE A 92 7.12 10.20 -9.63
N LYS A 93 6.96 10.89 -10.78
CA LYS A 93 7.43 10.39 -12.10
C LYS A 93 8.85 10.84 -12.43
N ASN A 94 9.10 12.13 -12.26
CA ASN A 94 10.31 12.78 -12.78
C ASN A 94 11.36 12.94 -11.68
N GLU A 95 11.48 14.16 -11.16
CA GLU A 95 12.43 14.52 -10.11
C GLU A 95 11.84 14.27 -8.73
N LYS A 96 12.74 13.98 -7.77
CA LYS A 96 12.38 13.83 -6.37
C LYS A 96 11.86 15.18 -5.85
N PRO A 97 10.68 15.23 -5.20
CA PRO A 97 10.14 16.47 -4.64
C PRO A 97 11.15 17.14 -3.69
N LYS A 98 11.25 18.46 -3.74
CA LYS A 98 12.21 19.22 -2.90
C LYS A 98 11.92 19.08 -1.40
N THR A 99 10.69 18.76 -1.06
CA THR A 99 10.19 18.51 0.29
C THR A 99 10.49 17.10 0.78
N CYS A 100 11.13 16.25 -0.02
CA CYS A 100 11.51 14.89 0.35
C CYS A 100 12.92 14.90 0.97
N TRP A 101 12.95 14.95 2.31
CA TRP A 101 14.17 15.01 3.14
C TRP A 101 14.68 13.63 3.52
#